data_AF-A0A1H5EUJ6-F1
#
_entry.id   AF-A0A1H5EUJ6-F1
#
_cell.length_a   1.000
_cell.length_b   1.000
_cell.length_c   1.000
_cell.angle_alpha   90.00
_cell.angle_beta   90.00
_cell.angle_gamma   90.00
#
_symmetry.space_group_name_H-M   'P 1'
#
loop_
_entity.id
_entity.type
_entity.pdbx_description
1 polymer ?
#
loop_
_entity_poly.entity_id
_entity_poly.type
_entity_poly.pdbx_seq_one_letter_code
_entity_poly.pdbx_strand_id
1 'polypeptide(L)'
;MSPYEGESALTTTRVPRIAPLPPAEWPPALRALLADSHRDGPGRENLFGTLAHHPVLAHAWLSLARVLTHEGTLGHRRRELIVLRVAHRLDAPYVHRRHRTPAADAGLTHAEIEATATDLDSHAWEGEDSDLLEAADLLAVNSPIPDGLWGRLARVLSPGQLVELLVLAGQTAAMCATLNTLRTPSDRQPSLVVLLDRERCCSAGQCVGAAPEVFEQDEEEGRVTLLVAEPDARYADEVRFAADLCPSGAITLVDEEEPARS
;
A
#
# COMPACT_ATOMS: atom_id res chain seq x y z
N MET A 1 20.76 -27.04 5.96
CA MET A 1 20.34 -26.77 7.35
C MET A 1 20.12 -25.27 7.47
N SER A 2 18.86 -24.85 7.34
CA SER A 2 18.45 -23.45 7.46
C SER A 2 18.34 -23.09 8.95
N PRO A 3 18.89 -21.97 9.43
CA PRO A 3 18.84 -21.59 10.84
C PRO A 3 17.55 -20.85 11.25
N TYR A 4 16.49 -20.86 10.42
CA TYR A 4 15.24 -20.14 10.70
C TYR A 4 14.05 -21.08 10.85
N GLU A 5 14.09 -21.94 11.87
CA GLU A 5 12.89 -22.62 12.36
C GLU A 5 12.72 -22.32 13.85
N GLY A 6 11.63 -21.61 14.17
CA GLY A 6 11.09 -21.53 15.53
C GLY A 6 11.33 -20.22 16.26
N GLU A 7 10.58 -19.17 15.89
CA GLU A 7 10.19 -18.16 16.88
C GLU A 7 8.74 -17.72 16.64
N SER A 8 7.90 -18.06 17.62
CA SER A 8 6.48 -17.75 17.71
C SER A 8 6.22 -16.27 17.44
N ALA A 9 5.39 -15.96 16.45
CA ALA A 9 4.91 -14.62 16.11
C ALA A 9 4.02 -14.05 17.25
N LEU A 10 4.65 -13.60 18.33
CA LEU A 10 4.09 -12.61 19.23
C LEU A 10 4.50 -11.25 18.65
N THR A 11 3.52 -10.43 18.30
CA THR A 11 3.66 -9.07 17.77
C THR A 11 4.60 -8.23 18.65
N THR A 12 5.90 -8.26 18.35
CA THR A 12 6.85 -7.33 18.96
C THR A 12 6.55 -5.97 18.34
N THR A 13 6.03 -5.03 19.13
CA THR A 13 5.99 -3.62 18.73
C THR A 13 7.43 -3.21 18.42
N ARG A 14 7.73 -3.04 17.12
CA ARG A 14 9.08 -2.69 16.66
C ARG A 14 9.33 -1.23 17.02
N VAL A 15 10.03 -1.00 18.14
CA VAL A 15 10.50 0.33 18.53
C VAL A 15 11.34 0.94 17.39
N PRO A 16 11.07 2.21 16.99
CA PRO A 16 11.87 2.89 15.98
C PRO A 16 13.34 2.95 16.38
N ARG A 17 14.25 2.68 15.44
CA ARG A 17 15.70 2.87 15.67
C ARG A 17 16.07 4.35 15.78
N ILE A 18 15.32 5.19 15.07
CA ILE A 18 15.33 6.64 15.20
C ILE A 18 13.88 7.07 15.33
N ALA A 19 13.53 7.75 16.43
CA ALA A 19 12.18 8.27 16.62
C ALA A 19 11.91 9.39 15.59
N PRO A 20 10.78 9.35 14.88
CA PRO A 20 10.38 10.47 14.03
C PRO A 20 10.28 11.78 14.84
N LEU A 21 10.79 12.88 14.30
CA LEU A 21 10.60 14.19 14.92
C LEU A 21 9.12 14.60 14.84
N PRO A 22 8.52 15.14 15.91
CA PRO A 22 7.17 15.67 15.84
C PRO A 22 7.10 16.90 14.92
N PRO A 23 5.95 17.20 14.30
CA PRO A 23 5.82 18.33 13.36
C PRO A 23 6.29 19.69 13.88
N ALA A 24 6.18 19.93 15.20
CA ALA A 24 6.66 21.15 15.84
C ALA A 24 8.18 21.34 15.72
N GLU A 25 8.93 20.25 15.66
CA GLU A 25 10.40 20.22 15.59
C GLU A 25 10.94 20.17 14.15
N TRP A 26 10.06 20.11 13.14
CA TRP A 26 10.52 20.10 11.75
C TRP A 26 11.16 21.45 11.36
N PRO A 27 12.32 21.42 10.68
CA PRO A 27 12.98 22.64 10.20
C PRO A 27 12.05 23.47 9.29
N PRO A 28 12.10 24.82 9.34
CA PRO A 28 11.21 25.68 8.55
C PRO A 28 11.22 25.38 7.05
N ALA A 29 12.39 25.08 6.47
CA ALA A 29 12.51 24.74 5.05
C ALA A 29 11.79 23.44 4.69
N LEU A 30 11.81 22.44 5.59
CA LEU A 30 11.09 21.19 5.39
C LEU A 30 9.58 21.40 5.55
N ARG A 31 9.14 22.18 6.54
CA ARG A 31 7.72 22.55 6.67
C ARG A 31 7.20 23.28 5.44
N ALA A 32 7.98 24.18 4.85
CA ALA A 32 7.61 24.87 3.62
C ALA A 32 7.49 23.92 2.43
N LEU A 33 8.45 23.00 2.25
CA LEU A 33 8.40 21.95 1.22
C LEU A 33 7.15 21.06 1.35
N LEU A 34 6.78 20.73 2.60
CA LEU A 34 5.67 19.84 2.91
C LEU A 34 4.30 20.55 2.95
N ALA A 35 4.25 21.88 2.89
CA ALA A 35 3.00 22.63 2.94
C ALA A 35 2.05 22.23 1.82
N ASP A 36 2.57 22.00 0.60
CA ASP A 36 1.77 21.50 -0.52
C ASP A 36 1.46 20.01 -0.43
N SER A 37 2.30 19.26 0.29
CA SER A 37 2.12 17.82 0.46
C SER A 37 0.82 17.50 1.21
N HIS A 38 0.25 18.39 2.02
CA HIS A 38 -1.05 18.19 2.68
C HIS A 38 -2.20 17.88 1.71
N ARG A 39 -2.06 18.22 0.41
CA ARG A 39 -3.01 17.84 -0.64
C ARG A 39 -3.07 16.33 -0.89
N ASP A 40 -2.01 15.59 -0.54
CA ASP A 40 -1.94 14.12 -0.66
C ASP A 40 -2.54 13.38 0.56
N GLY A 41 -3.32 14.10 1.37
CA GLY A 41 -4.01 13.59 2.56
C GLY A 41 -3.11 13.44 3.80
N PRO A 42 -3.70 13.17 4.98
CA PRO A 42 -2.96 12.99 6.24
C PRO A 42 -2.10 11.71 6.25
N GLY A 43 -1.39 11.45 7.35
CA GLY A 43 -0.77 10.15 7.60
C GLY A 43 0.57 9.93 6.91
N ARG A 44 1.45 10.94 6.98
CA ARG A 44 2.88 10.88 6.55
C ARG A 44 3.82 11.55 7.57
N GLU A 45 3.32 11.91 8.73
CA GLU A 45 4.03 12.63 9.78
C GLU A 45 5.26 11.84 10.26
N ASN A 46 5.17 10.51 10.37
CA ASN A 46 6.27 9.66 10.78
C ASN A 46 7.32 9.49 9.67
N LEU A 47 6.91 9.41 8.39
CA LEU A 47 7.85 9.48 7.26
C LEU A 47 8.61 10.81 7.26
N PHE A 48 7.89 11.93 7.32
CA PHE A 48 8.49 13.25 7.29
C PHE A 48 9.34 13.54 8.52
N GLY A 49 8.89 13.13 9.70
CA GLY A 49 9.63 13.23 10.95
C GLY A 49 10.89 12.38 10.96
N THR A 50 10.89 11.21 10.30
CA THR A 50 12.09 10.39 10.11
C THR A 50 13.12 11.12 9.23
N LEU A 51 12.67 11.67 8.09
CA LEU A 51 13.56 12.39 7.17
C LEU A 51 14.02 13.75 7.72
N ALA A 52 13.25 14.36 8.63
CA ALA A 52 13.56 15.65 9.25
C ALA A 52 14.88 15.67 10.03
N HIS A 53 15.40 14.50 10.43
CA HIS A 53 16.76 14.36 11.00
C HIS A 53 17.87 14.78 10.03
N HIS A 54 17.61 14.82 8.72
CA HIS A 54 18.55 15.31 7.71
C HIS A 54 17.86 16.20 6.65
N PRO A 55 17.55 17.47 6.97
CA PRO A 55 16.64 18.30 6.16
C PRO A 55 17.10 18.56 4.73
N VAL A 56 18.41 18.69 4.48
CA VAL A 56 18.95 18.89 3.13
C VAL A 56 18.71 17.65 2.23
N LEU A 57 18.87 16.46 2.81
CA LEU A 57 18.64 15.20 2.11
C LEU A 57 17.14 14.97 1.92
N ALA A 58 16.34 15.23 2.96
CA ALA A 58 14.89 15.18 2.88
C ALA A 58 14.35 16.06 1.74
N HIS A 59 14.88 17.28 1.60
CA HIS A 59 14.48 18.18 0.52
C HIS A 59 14.75 17.59 -0.87
N ALA A 60 15.95 17.07 -1.11
CA ALA A 60 16.30 16.47 -2.39
C ALA A 60 15.46 15.21 -2.68
N TRP A 61 15.32 14.33 -1.69
CA TRP A 61 14.58 13.08 -1.81
C TRP A 61 13.09 13.31 -2.09
N LEU A 62 12.45 14.20 -1.33
CA LEU A 62 11.02 14.51 -1.49
C LEU A 62 10.75 15.30 -2.77
N SER A 63 11.71 16.09 -3.25
CA SER A 63 11.59 16.76 -4.54
C SER A 63 11.58 15.77 -5.70
N LEU A 64 12.45 14.75 -5.66
CA LEU A 64 12.43 13.68 -6.65
C LEU A 64 11.11 12.88 -6.57
N ALA A 65 10.65 12.55 -5.37
CA ALA A 65 9.35 11.90 -5.16
C ALA A 65 8.20 12.71 -5.76
N ARG A 66 8.18 14.03 -5.54
CA ARG A 66 7.17 14.93 -6.10
C ARG A 66 7.14 14.89 -7.63
N VAL A 67 8.31 14.86 -8.27
CA VAL A 67 8.41 14.74 -9.73
C VAL A 67 7.78 13.42 -10.19
N LEU A 68 8.18 12.29 -9.61
CA LEU A 68 7.64 10.98 -9.98
C LEU A 68 6.14 10.83 -9.72
N THR A 69 5.60 11.54 -8.72
CA THR A 69 4.17 11.46 -8.36
C THR A 69 3.29 12.45 -9.13
N HIS A 70 3.75 13.66 -9.41
CA HIS A 70 2.88 14.71 -9.97
C HIS A 70 3.27 15.21 -11.35
N GLU A 71 4.54 15.07 -11.73
CA GLU A 71 5.08 15.58 -13.00
C GLU A 71 5.51 14.44 -13.94
N GLY A 72 5.35 13.20 -13.49
CA GLY A 72 5.68 11.98 -14.21
C GLY A 72 4.82 11.75 -15.45
N THR A 73 5.38 11.05 -16.42
CA THR A 73 4.75 10.71 -17.69
C THR A 73 4.31 9.25 -17.77
N LEU A 74 4.64 8.43 -16.78
CA LEU A 74 4.33 6.99 -16.78
C LEU A 74 2.81 6.72 -16.73
N GLY A 75 2.05 7.63 -16.13
CA GLY A 75 0.62 7.48 -15.86
C GLY A 75 0.38 6.90 -14.47
N HIS A 76 -0.75 7.28 -13.86
CA HIS A 76 -1.01 6.98 -12.45
C HIS A 76 -1.10 5.47 -12.18
N ARG A 77 -1.86 4.72 -12.99
CA ARG A 77 -2.03 3.26 -12.82
C ARG A 77 -0.69 2.52 -12.82
N ARG A 78 0.13 2.77 -13.84
CA ARG A 78 1.45 2.15 -13.99
C ARG A 78 2.39 2.47 -12.83
N ARG A 79 2.38 3.72 -12.36
CA ARG A 79 3.17 4.15 -11.19
C ARG A 79 2.79 3.34 -9.95
N GLU A 80 1.49 3.22 -9.67
CA GLU A 80 1.02 2.55 -8.45
C GLU A 80 1.25 1.03 -8.49
N LEU A 81 1.12 0.37 -9.65
CA LEU A 81 1.50 -1.04 -9.82
C LEU A 81 2.97 -1.27 -9.45
N ILE A 82 3.89 -0.43 -9.95
CA ILE A 82 5.32 -0.55 -9.65
C ILE A 82 5.57 -0.31 -8.16
N VAL A 83 4.98 0.74 -7.58
CA VAL A 83 5.21 1.08 -6.17
C VAL A 83 4.72 -0.02 -5.24
N LEU A 84 3.47 -0.49 -5.42
CA LEU A 84 2.90 -1.55 -4.63
C LEU A 84 3.73 -2.84 -4.75
N ARG A 85 4.14 -3.21 -5.97
CA ARG A 85 4.90 -4.44 -6.19
C ARG A 85 6.31 -4.39 -5.60
N VAL A 86 7.04 -3.29 -5.78
CA VAL A 86 8.35 -3.10 -5.13
C VAL A 86 8.20 -3.16 -3.60
N ALA A 87 7.17 -2.52 -3.04
CA ALA A 87 6.91 -2.53 -1.61
C ALA A 87 6.63 -3.94 -1.08
N HIS A 88 5.81 -4.73 -1.79
CA HIS A 88 5.58 -6.13 -1.47
C HIS A 88 6.88 -6.94 -1.53
N ARG A 89 7.65 -6.81 -2.61
CA ARG A 89 8.89 -7.58 -2.82
C ARG A 89 9.96 -7.33 -1.76
N LEU A 90 9.91 -6.17 -1.10
CA LEU A 90 10.83 -5.74 -0.05
C LEU A 90 10.24 -5.81 1.37
N ASP A 91 9.11 -6.49 1.56
CA ASP A 91 8.42 -6.63 2.85
C ASP A 91 8.19 -5.27 3.54
N ALA A 92 7.69 -4.27 2.79
CA ALA A 92 7.53 -2.89 3.23
C ALA A 92 6.04 -2.51 3.39
N PRO A 93 5.37 -2.95 4.47
CA PRO A 93 3.94 -2.74 4.67
C PRO A 93 3.56 -1.26 4.79
N TYR A 94 4.46 -0.41 5.31
CA TYR A 94 4.24 1.04 5.35
C TYR A 94 3.95 1.59 3.95
N VAL A 95 4.83 1.29 2.98
CA VAL A 95 4.74 1.82 1.63
C VAL A 95 3.55 1.19 0.91
N HIS A 96 3.39 -0.13 1.02
CA HIS A 96 2.26 -0.82 0.40
C HIS A 96 0.92 -0.25 0.87
N ARG A 97 0.69 -0.18 2.19
CA ARG A 97 -0.54 0.35 2.77
C ARG A 97 -0.83 1.79 2.33
N ARG A 98 0.20 2.65 2.32
CA ARG A 98 0.03 4.07 1.97
C ARG A 98 -0.33 4.30 0.51
N HIS A 99 0.02 3.36 -0.36
CA HIS A 99 -0.22 3.43 -1.80
C HIS A 99 -1.52 2.73 -2.24
N ARG A 100 -2.27 2.09 -1.34
CA ARG A 100 -3.59 1.49 -1.65
C ARG A 100 -4.61 2.53 -2.13
N THR A 101 -4.78 3.64 -1.40
CA THR A 101 -5.70 4.72 -1.82
C THR A 101 -5.25 5.38 -3.13
N PRO A 102 -3.97 5.80 -3.30
CA PRO A 102 -3.47 6.27 -4.59
C PRO A 102 -3.69 5.29 -5.75
N ALA A 103 -3.51 3.98 -5.52
CA ALA A 103 -3.76 2.94 -6.53
C ALA A 103 -5.25 2.88 -6.92
N ALA A 104 -6.13 2.94 -5.93
CA ALA A 104 -7.56 2.97 -6.17
C ALA A 104 -8.00 4.24 -6.92
N ASP A 105 -7.43 5.40 -6.59
CA ASP A 105 -7.66 6.66 -7.31
C ASP A 105 -7.09 6.64 -8.74
N ALA A 106 -6.06 5.83 -8.97
CA ALA A 106 -5.48 5.56 -10.28
C ALA A 106 -6.29 4.55 -11.11
N GLY A 107 -7.40 4.03 -10.57
CA GLY A 107 -8.29 3.10 -11.24
C GLY A 107 -7.89 1.64 -11.13
N LEU A 108 -7.02 1.26 -10.18
CA LEU A 108 -6.87 -0.14 -9.82
C LEU A 108 -8.10 -0.61 -9.04
N THR A 109 -8.58 -1.80 -9.38
CA THR A 109 -9.60 -2.49 -8.61
C THR A 109 -9.02 -2.97 -7.28
N HIS A 110 -9.89 -3.25 -6.32
CA HIS A 110 -9.46 -3.81 -5.05
C HIS A 110 -8.71 -5.15 -5.24
N ALA A 111 -9.25 -6.05 -6.07
CA ALA A 111 -8.64 -7.34 -6.37
C ALA A 111 -7.23 -7.20 -6.98
N GLU A 112 -7.02 -6.21 -7.86
CA GLU A 112 -5.69 -5.91 -8.40
C GLU A 112 -4.73 -5.43 -7.30
N ILE A 113 -5.18 -4.54 -6.41
CA ILE A 113 -4.35 -4.03 -5.30
C ILE A 113 -3.92 -5.19 -4.39
N GLU A 114 -4.82 -6.11 -4.03
CA GLU A 114 -4.44 -7.32 -3.26
C GLU A 114 -3.48 -8.21 -4.03
N ALA A 115 -3.73 -8.43 -5.32
CA ALA A 115 -2.88 -9.27 -6.15
C ALA A 115 -1.44 -8.74 -6.28
N THR A 116 -1.21 -7.43 -6.08
CA THR A 116 0.17 -6.92 -6.01
C THR A 116 0.98 -7.49 -4.85
N ALA A 117 0.30 -7.98 -3.80
CA ALA A 117 0.88 -8.53 -2.58
C ALA A 117 0.93 -10.08 -2.54
N THR A 118 0.69 -10.74 -3.67
CA THR A 118 0.68 -12.21 -3.81
C THR A 118 1.59 -12.66 -4.95
N ASP A 119 1.65 -13.95 -5.25
CA ASP A 119 2.38 -14.44 -6.43
C ASP A 119 1.77 -13.88 -7.73
N LEU A 120 2.60 -13.54 -8.73
CA LEU A 120 2.12 -12.89 -9.97
C LEU A 120 1.07 -13.71 -10.71
N ASP A 121 1.15 -15.04 -10.63
CA ASP A 121 0.24 -15.97 -11.29
C ASP A 121 -1.14 -16.07 -10.60
N SER A 122 -1.32 -15.44 -9.42
CA SER A 122 -2.59 -15.50 -8.69
C SER A 122 -3.68 -14.58 -9.26
N HIS A 123 -3.35 -13.76 -10.26
CA HIS A 123 -4.26 -12.83 -10.91
C HIS A 123 -4.00 -12.77 -12.42
N ALA A 124 -5.06 -12.69 -13.21
CA ALA A 124 -4.99 -12.60 -14.65
C ALA A 124 -4.71 -11.15 -15.10
N TRP A 125 -3.46 -10.71 -14.95
CA TRP A 125 -3.03 -9.37 -15.36
C TRP A 125 -3.18 -9.15 -16.87
N GLU A 126 -3.86 -8.08 -17.25
CA GLU A 126 -4.06 -7.69 -18.65
C GLU A 126 -2.97 -6.73 -19.16
N GLY A 127 -2.79 -6.69 -20.49
CA GLY A 127 -1.95 -5.70 -21.15
C GLY A 127 -0.50 -5.69 -20.65
N GLU A 128 0.05 -4.49 -20.46
CA GLU A 128 1.42 -4.30 -19.96
C GLU A 128 1.59 -4.49 -18.44
N ASP A 129 0.52 -4.72 -17.68
CA ASP A 129 0.59 -4.71 -16.21
C ASP A 129 1.46 -5.85 -15.68
N SER A 130 1.35 -7.05 -16.28
CA SER A 130 2.23 -8.19 -15.94
C SER A 130 3.72 -7.87 -16.16
N ASP A 131 4.05 -7.20 -17.25
CA ASP A 131 5.42 -6.81 -17.58
C ASP A 131 5.96 -5.75 -16.59
N LEU A 132 5.12 -4.82 -16.15
CA LEU A 132 5.48 -3.82 -15.14
C LEU A 132 5.76 -4.45 -13.77
N LEU A 133 4.94 -5.43 -13.38
CA LEU A 133 5.09 -6.15 -12.12
C LEU A 133 6.33 -7.06 -12.13
N GLU A 134 6.60 -7.77 -13.23
CA GLU A 134 7.82 -8.56 -13.41
C GLU A 134 9.06 -7.67 -13.33
N ALA A 135 9.03 -6.50 -13.99
CA ALA A 135 10.12 -5.53 -13.91
C ALA A 135 10.31 -4.98 -12.49
N ALA A 136 9.23 -4.69 -11.77
CA ALA A 136 9.26 -4.25 -10.39
C ALA A 136 9.93 -5.29 -9.47
N ASP A 137 9.61 -6.58 -9.64
CA ASP A 137 10.23 -7.68 -8.86
C ASP A 137 11.74 -7.76 -9.07
N LEU A 138 12.19 -7.63 -10.32
CA LEU A 138 13.62 -7.66 -10.67
C LEU A 138 14.35 -6.44 -10.10
N LEU A 139 13.79 -5.24 -10.33
CA LEU A 139 14.42 -3.98 -9.92
C LEU A 139 14.47 -3.83 -8.40
N ALA A 140 13.47 -4.32 -7.67
CA ALA A 140 13.44 -4.29 -6.21
C ALA A 140 14.69 -4.94 -5.59
N VAL A 141 15.20 -6.00 -6.20
CA VAL A 141 16.39 -6.74 -5.74
C VAL A 141 17.65 -6.41 -6.56
N ASN A 142 17.63 -5.30 -7.30
CA ASN A 142 18.73 -4.85 -8.16
C ASN A 142 19.18 -5.90 -9.20
N SER A 143 18.22 -6.65 -9.73
CA SER A 143 18.45 -7.58 -10.84
C SER A 143 18.30 -6.86 -12.18
N PRO A 144 19.11 -7.19 -13.21
CA PRO A 144 18.93 -6.65 -14.55
C PRO A 144 17.61 -7.14 -15.17
N ILE A 145 17.00 -6.30 -16.00
CA ILE A 145 15.84 -6.66 -16.83
C ILE A 145 16.33 -7.47 -18.03
N PRO A 146 15.82 -8.70 -18.28
CA PRO A 146 16.15 -9.46 -19.47
C PRO A 146 15.72 -8.76 -20.77
N ASP A 147 16.49 -8.92 -21.84
CA ASP A 147 16.22 -8.29 -23.16
C ASP A 147 14.80 -8.55 -23.67
N GLY A 148 14.27 -9.76 -23.40
CA GLY A 148 12.90 -10.13 -23.75
C GLY A 148 11.86 -9.23 -23.10
N LEU A 149 11.94 -9.06 -21.77
CA LEU A 149 11.05 -8.18 -21.00
C LEU A 149 11.24 -6.71 -21.39
N TRP A 150 12.49 -6.27 -21.52
CA TRP A 150 12.80 -4.92 -22.01
C TRP A 150 12.14 -4.64 -23.36
N GLY A 151 12.22 -5.57 -24.30
CA GLY A 151 11.60 -5.46 -25.63
C GLY A 151 10.07 -5.43 -25.60
N ARG A 152 9.41 -5.95 -24.55
CA ARG A 152 7.94 -5.82 -24.37
C ARG A 152 7.58 -4.44 -23.83
N LEU A 153 8.26 -4.02 -22.75
CA LEU A 153 8.08 -2.69 -22.16
C LEU A 153 8.36 -1.57 -23.16
N ALA A 154 9.45 -1.67 -23.94
CA ALA A 154 9.83 -0.65 -24.92
C ALA A 154 8.90 -0.55 -26.14
N ARG A 155 7.98 -1.51 -26.33
CA ARG A 155 6.93 -1.40 -27.38
C ARG A 155 5.76 -0.51 -26.96
N VAL A 156 5.56 -0.32 -25.65
CA VAL A 156 4.39 0.39 -25.10
C VAL A 156 4.80 1.64 -24.29
N LEU A 157 6.04 1.70 -23.79
CA LEU A 157 6.60 2.84 -23.07
C LEU A 157 7.58 3.61 -23.94
N SER A 158 7.51 4.94 -23.88
CA SER A 158 8.52 5.83 -24.45
C SER A 158 9.87 5.71 -23.71
N PRO A 159 10.99 6.14 -24.32
CA PRO A 159 12.28 6.18 -23.63
C PRO A 159 12.25 6.95 -22.29
N GLY A 160 11.49 8.04 -22.22
CA GLY A 160 11.33 8.81 -20.97
C GLY A 160 10.61 8.00 -19.89
N GLN A 161 9.54 7.30 -20.25
CA GLN A 161 8.79 6.44 -19.32
C GLN A 161 9.59 5.22 -18.86
N LEU A 162 10.45 4.66 -19.73
CA LEU A 162 11.36 3.57 -19.33
C LEU A 162 12.38 4.06 -18.28
N VAL A 163 12.96 5.25 -18.47
CA VAL A 163 13.83 5.84 -17.45
C VAL A 163 13.06 6.12 -16.15
N GLU A 164 11.85 6.67 -16.26
CA GLU A 164 10.98 6.95 -15.12
C GLU A 164 10.63 5.68 -14.33
N LEU A 165 10.32 4.57 -15.00
CA LEU A 165 10.11 3.25 -14.37
C LEU A 165 11.32 2.81 -13.54
N LEU A 166 12.53 2.92 -14.09
CA LEU A 166 13.76 2.52 -13.40
C LEU A 166 14.01 3.40 -12.16
N VAL A 167 13.85 4.72 -12.31
CA VAL A 167 14.05 5.69 -11.23
C VAL A 167 12.98 5.52 -10.14
N LEU A 168 11.72 5.27 -10.52
CA LEU A 168 10.62 5.02 -9.60
C LEU A 168 10.83 3.75 -8.78
N ALA A 169 11.19 2.64 -9.42
CA ALA A 169 11.45 1.39 -8.73
C ALA A 169 12.64 1.55 -7.75
N GLY A 170 13.73 2.16 -8.20
CA GLY A 170 14.90 2.43 -7.36
C GLY A 170 14.60 3.35 -6.17
N GLN A 171 13.85 4.44 -6.40
CA GLN A 171 13.45 5.34 -5.32
C GLN A 171 12.53 4.64 -4.31
N THR A 172 11.56 3.86 -4.80
CA THR A 172 10.65 3.08 -3.95
C THR A 172 11.43 2.09 -3.11
N ALA A 173 12.39 1.37 -3.71
CA ALA A 173 13.25 0.43 -3.00
C ALA A 173 14.10 1.13 -1.92
N ALA A 174 14.64 2.31 -2.23
CA ALA A 174 15.41 3.11 -1.28
C ALA A 174 14.52 3.61 -0.11
N MET A 175 13.26 3.95 -0.38
CA MET A 175 12.28 4.31 0.65
C MET A 175 11.96 3.11 1.55
N CYS A 176 11.64 1.97 0.95
CA CYS A 176 11.34 0.72 1.65
C CYS A 176 12.51 0.31 2.57
N ALA A 177 13.73 0.30 2.04
CA ALA A 177 14.93 -0.02 2.81
C ALA A 177 15.12 0.94 3.99
N THR A 178 14.90 2.25 3.78
CA THR A 178 15.01 3.27 4.83
C THR A 178 14.00 3.04 5.94
N LEU A 179 12.71 2.93 5.60
CA LEU A 179 11.63 2.80 6.57
C LEU A 179 11.69 1.47 7.34
N ASN A 180 11.97 0.36 6.64
CA ASN A 180 12.14 -0.95 7.27
C ASN A 180 13.35 -0.97 8.21
N THR A 181 14.48 -0.39 7.77
CA THR A 181 15.71 -0.33 8.59
C THR A 181 15.51 0.56 9.80
N LEU A 182 14.90 1.73 9.65
CA LEU A 182 14.66 2.64 10.76
C LEU A 182 13.48 2.20 11.64
N ARG A 183 12.69 1.22 11.18
CA ARG A 183 11.46 0.76 11.84
C ARG A 183 10.52 1.95 12.04
N THR A 184 10.38 2.78 11.01
CA THR A 184 9.50 3.94 11.04
C THR A 184 8.07 3.45 11.26
N PRO A 185 7.37 3.92 12.30
CA PRO A 185 5.99 3.55 12.51
C PRO A 185 5.13 4.07 11.38
N SER A 186 4.14 3.27 10.96
CA SER A 186 3.03 3.80 10.17
C SER A 186 2.34 4.92 10.94
N ASP A 187 1.95 5.98 10.24
CA ASP A 187 1.09 6.99 10.84
C ASP A 187 -0.26 6.37 11.20
N ARG A 188 -0.85 6.86 12.29
CA ARG A 188 -2.19 6.46 12.70
C ARG A 188 -3.16 6.88 11.60
N GLN A 189 -3.71 5.90 10.91
CA GLN A 189 -4.83 6.10 10.00
C GLN A 189 -6.04 5.47 10.68
N PRO A 190 -7.22 6.10 10.64
CA PRO A 190 -8.44 5.40 11.01
C PRO A 190 -8.54 4.17 10.10
N SER A 191 -8.36 2.98 10.65
CA SER A 191 -8.63 1.74 9.94
C SER A 191 -9.85 1.08 10.55
N LEU A 192 -10.84 0.90 9.70
CA LEU A 192 -11.97 0.04 9.98
C LEU A 192 -11.51 -1.39 9.68
N VAL A 193 -11.44 -2.23 10.70
CA VAL A 193 -11.21 -3.67 10.53
C VAL A 193 -12.55 -4.37 10.53
N VAL A 194 -12.80 -5.15 9.48
CA VAL A 194 -13.99 -5.97 9.30
C VAL A 194 -13.67 -7.40 9.70
N LEU A 195 -14.45 -7.95 10.61
CA LEU A 195 -14.39 -9.35 11.00
C LEU A 195 -15.70 -10.02 10.58
N LEU A 196 -15.60 -11.18 9.93
CA LEU A 196 -16.74 -11.96 9.47
C LEU A 196 -16.77 -13.32 10.14
N ASP A 197 -17.77 -13.55 10.99
CA ASP A 197 -18.06 -14.87 11.56
C ASP A 197 -18.83 -15.70 10.54
N ARG A 198 -18.10 -16.51 9.76
CA ARG A 198 -18.70 -17.39 8.75
C ARG A 198 -19.68 -18.37 9.34
N GLU A 199 -19.51 -18.84 10.58
CA GLU A 199 -20.41 -19.81 11.22
C GLU A 199 -21.78 -19.21 11.54
N ARG A 200 -21.82 -17.92 11.91
CA ARG A 200 -23.07 -17.17 12.15
C ARG A 200 -23.77 -16.71 10.88
N CYS A 201 -23.04 -16.63 9.76
CA CYS A 201 -23.60 -16.15 8.50
C CYS A 201 -24.82 -16.96 8.06
N CYS A 202 -25.97 -16.31 7.92
CA CYS A 202 -27.22 -16.94 7.47
C CYS A 202 -27.49 -16.76 5.96
N SER A 203 -26.44 -16.48 5.18
CA SER A 203 -26.49 -16.45 3.70
C SER A 203 -27.49 -15.45 3.07
N ALA A 204 -27.80 -14.36 3.77
CA ALA A 204 -28.78 -13.36 3.30
C ALA A 204 -28.28 -12.43 2.18
N GLY A 205 -26.95 -12.35 1.96
CA GLY A 205 -26.33 -11.60 0.86
C GLY A 205 -26.46 -10.07 0.91
N GLN A 206 -27.10 -9.49 1.92
CA GLN A 206 -27.34 -8.03 1.98
C GLN A 206 -26.05 -7.20 2.03
N CYS A 207 -25.03 -7.71 2.71
CA CYS A 207 -23.73 -7.05 2.79
C CYS A 207 -23.00 -7.00 1.44
N VAL A 208 -23.15 -8.03 0.59
CA VAL A 208 -22.59 -8.05 -0.77
C VAL A 208 -23.26 -7.01 -1.65
N GLY A 209 -24.58 -6.80 -1.51
CA GLY A 209 -25.28 -5.73 -2.22
C GLY A 209 -24.92 -4.32 -1.72
N ALA A 210 -24.60 -4.18 -0.44
CA ALA A 210 -24.29 -2.90 0.19
C ALA A 210 -22.83 -2.46 -0.01
N ALA A 211 -21.88 -3.40 0.02
CA ALA A 211 -20.45 -3.16 -0.13
C ALA A 211 -19.78 -4.30 -0.92
N PRO A 212 -20.05 -4.43 -2.24
CA PRO A 212 -19.52 -5.51 -3.07
C PRO A 212 -18.00 -5.49 -3.21
N GLU A 213 -17.35 -4.35 -2.93
CA GLU A 213 -15.90 -4.24 -2.89
C GLU A 213 -15.27 -4.87 -1.64
N VAL A 214 -16.08 -5.19 -0.62
CA VAL A 214 -15.63 -5.71 0.68
C VAL A 214 -16.13 -7.13 0.96
N PHE A 215 -17.31 -7.47 0.46
CA PHE A 215 -17.94 -8.76 0.68
C PHE A 215 -18.24 -9.45 -0.65
N GLU A 216 -18.04 -10.76 -0.69
CA GLU A 216 -18.45 -11.62 -1.78
C GLU A 216 -19.31 -12.77 -1.24
N GLN A 217 -20.18 -13.33 -2.07
CA GLN A 217 -20.95 -14.52 -1.69
C GLN A 217 -20.35 -15.74 -2.37
N ASP A 218 -19.96 -16.73 -1.56
CA ASP A 218 -19.49 -18.02 -2.03
C ASP A 218 -20.60 -18.71 -2.85
N GLU A 219 -20.30 -19.06 -4.11
CA GLU A 219 -21.28 -19.67 -5.02
C GLU A 219 -21.65 -21.12 -4.62
N GLU A 220 -20.78 -21.83 -3.91
CA GLU A 220 -21.01 -23.24 -3.50
C GLU A 220 -21.73 -23.33 -2.15
N GLU A 221 -21.24 -22.62 -1.13
CA GLU A 221 -21.77 -22.66 0.24
C GLU A 221 -22.88 -21.62 0.47
N GLY A 222 -22.99 -20.62 -0.40
CA GLY A 222 -23.92 -19.50 -0.26
C GLY A 222 -23.58 -18.57 0.93
N ARG A 223 -22.49 -18.82 1.67
CA ARG A 223 -22.04 -17.98 2.79
C ARG A 223 -21.16 -16.85 2.28
N VAL A 224 -21.18 -15.73 3.00
CA VAL A 224 -20.38 -14.56 2.62
C VAL A 224 -18.91 -14.82 2.95
N THR A 225 -18.01 -14.46 2.03
CA THR A 225 -16.56 -14.33 2.21
C THR A 225 -16.22 -12.85 2.40
N LEU A 226 -15.13 -12.60 3.12
CA LEU A 226 -14.59 -11.25 3.26
C LEU A 226 -13.48 -11.08 2.23
N LEU A 227 -13.65 -10.15 1.29
CA LEU A 227 -12.63 -9.79 0.32
C LEU A 227 -11.53 -8.96 0.99
N VAL A 228 -11.92 -8.05 1.90
CA VAL A 228 -11.00 -7.09 2.53
C VAL A 228 -11.26 -7.01 4.02
N ALA A 229 -10.29 -7.44 4.82
CA ALA A 229 -10.34 -7.26 6.26
C ALA A 229 -10.16 -5.79 6.67
N GLU A 230 -9.39 -5.03 5.90
CA GLU A 230 -9.08 -3.62 6.17
C GLU A 230 -9.42 -2.77 4.93
N PRO A 231 -10.72 -2.49 4.69
CA PRO A 231 -11.14 -1.69 3.55
C PRO A 231 -10.60 -0.26 3.62
N ASP A 232 -10.43 0.35 2.44
CA ASP A 232 -10.11 1.77 2.33
C ASP A 232 -11.16 2.62 3.06
N ALA A 233 -10.73 3.70 3.71
CA ALA A 233 -11.61 4.58 4.48
C ALA A 233 -12.80 5.15 3.66
N ARG A 234 -12.68 5.19 2.33
CA ARG A 234 -13.78 5.58 1.43
C ARG A 234 -14.98 4.64 1.46
N TYR A 235 -14.79 3.39 1.85
CA TYR A 235 -15.85 2.37 1.96
C TYR A 235 -16.44 2.28 3.37
N ALA A 236 -15.99 3.11 4.30
CA ALA A 236 -16.32 2.95 5.71
C ALA A 236 -17.83 3.09 5.97
N ASP A 237 -18.52 3.95 5.22
CA ASP A 237 -19.96 4.16 5.38
C ASP A 237 -20.77 2.99 4.81
N GLU A 238 -20.39 2.49 3.62
CA GLU A 238 -20.99 1.31 3.00
C GLU A 238 -20.78 0.06 3.86
N VAL A 239 -19.60 -0.10 4.45
CA VAL A 239 -19.28 -1.23 5.34
C VAL A 239 -20.05 -1.16 6.66
N ARG A 240 -20.19 0.03 7.24
CA ARG A 240 -21.07 0.24 8.42
C ARG A 240 -22.51 -0.09 8.09
N PHE A 241 -23.00 0.37 6.95
CA PHE A 241 -24.34 0.05 6.49
C PHE A 241 -24.53 -1.46 6.22
N ALA A 242 -23.54 -2.13 5.62
CA ALA A 242 -23.55 -3.58 5.41
C ALA A 242 -23.60 -4.36 6.73
N ALA A 243 -22.89 -3.90 7.76
CA ALA A 243 -22.94 -4.49 9.10
C ALA A 243 -24.33 -4.31 9.74
N ASP A 244 -24.94 -3.13 9.62
CA ASP A 244 -26.30 -2.84 10.11
C ASP A 244 -27.38 -3.71 9.43
N LEU A 245 -27.18 -4.02 8.15
CA LEU A 245 -28.08 -4.89 7.39
C LEU A 245 -27.92 -6.38 7.71
N CYS A 246 -26.91 -6.80 8.48
CA CYS A 246 -26.63 -8.21 8.74
C CYS A 246 -27.62 -8.81 9.76
N PRO A 247 -28.60 -9.64 9.33
CA PRO A 247 -29.66 -10.11 10.23
C PRO A 247 -29.17 -11.11 11.30
N SER A 248 -28.00 -11.72 11.07
CA SER A 248 -27.37 -12.68 11.99
C SER A 248 -26.32 -12.05 12.90
N GLY A 249 -25.96 -10.78 12.70
CA GLY A 249 -24.85 -10.15 13.41
C GLY A 249 -23.51 -10.84 13.17
N ALA A 250 -23.30 -11.37 11.96
CA ALA A 250 -22.06 -12.06 11.56
C ALA A 250 -20.90 -11.10 11.26
N ILE A 251 -21.17 -9.81 11.04
CA ILE A 251 -20.17 -8.79 10.73
C ILE A 251 -19.87 -8.00 12.00
N THR A 252 -18.62 -7.94 12.40
CA THR A 252 -18.12 -7.08 13.48
C THR A 252 -17.19 -6.04 12.91
N LEU A 253 -17.40 -4.78 13.27
CA LEU A 253 -16.53 -3.67 12.91
C LEU A 253 -15.70 -3.27 14.11
N VAL A 254 -14.39 -3.21 13.91
CA VAL A 254 -13.43 -2.72 14.89
C VAL A 254 -12.85 -1.44 14.33
N ASP A 255 -13.23 -0.31 14.91
CA ASP A 255 -12.49 0.94 14.70
C ASP A 255 -11.18 0.80 15.49
N GLU A 256 -10.08 0.49 14.82
CA GLU A 256 -8.77 0.51 15.47
C GLU A 256 -8.30 1.95 15.61
N GLU A 257 -8.74 2.62 16.67
CA GLU A 257 -7.94 3.67 17.27
C GLU A 257 -6.84 2.99 18.10
N GLU A 258 -5.65 2.80 17.51
CA GLU A 258 -4.51 2.28 18.26
C GLU A 258 -4.31 3.18 19.51
N PRO A 259 -4.34 2.64 20.75
CA PRO A 259 -4.46 3.46 21.95
C PRO A 259 -3.33 4.49 22.01
N ALA A 260 -3.67 5.75 22.31
CA ALA A 260 -2.68 6.75 22.68
C ALA A 260 -1.99 6.25 23.95
N ARG A 261 -0.78 5.69 23.83
CA ARG A 261 0.00 5.33 25.02
C ARG A 261 0.47 6.62 25.67
N SER A 262 -0.07 6.87 26.88
CA SER A 262 0.39 7.90 27.81
C SER A 262 1.87 7.75 28.17
#